data_AF-A0A6P9AEI6-F1
#
_entry.id   AF-A0A6P9AEI6-F1
#
_cell.length_a   1.000
_cell.length_b   1.000
_cell.length_c   1.000
_cell.angle_alpha   90.00
_cell.angle_beta   90.00
_cell.angle_gamma   90.00
#
_symmetry.space_group_name_H-M   'P 1'
#
loop_
_entity.id
_entity.type
_entity.pdbx_description
1 polymer ?
#
loop_
_entity_poly.entity_id
_entity_poly.type
_entity_poly.pdbx_seq_one_letter_code
_entity_poly.pdbx_strand_id
1 'polypeptide(L)'
;MPTLKRLEIIGDRMDPFAELLLKKHADTLQEVRVYHRDVPVSLLMVLPRLRSLACLSHKDLAQLSNLENLDSFELLYDLEEVPKEKDVFCPGTLKFLRRASHLKNVTLPLYSPANLLALSRSFSSVVVEALDLKCFPGFNFEGLIDMLHQFPSLRTLSVDAEPSDDFLRTISPVSLPRLATLVVYPPKNPSIHAWLHEPAIQDLLIRNPDLHLFIHNRRSREVYACLCVWCCRGRRSSEADCSKQPVSSHKRKAGCNCFQVAVSPSQPTD
;
A
#
# COMPACT_ATOMS: atom_id res chain seq x y z
N MET A 1 33.82 6.88 -6.83
CA MET A 1 32.61 7.37 -7.52
C MET A 1 31.42 7.15 -6.59
N PRO A 2 30.47 8.09 -6.48
CA PRO A 2 29.27 7.90 -5.67
C PRO A 2 28.48 6.68 -6.17
N THR A 3 27.96 5.89 -5.24
CA THR A 3 27.17 4.68 -5.55
C THR A 3 25.69 5.04 -5.62
N LEU A 4 25.10 4.90 -6.81
CA LEU A 4 23.68 5.15 -7.01
C LEU A 4 22.90 3.92 -6.52
N LYS A 5 22.04 4.12 -5.50
CA LYS A 5 21.19 3.05 -4.94
C LYS A 5 19.76 3.07 -5.47
N ARG A 6 19.28 4.25 -5.85
CA ARG A 6 17.91 4.49 -6.30
C ARG A 6 17.94 5.17 -7.65
N LEU A 7 17.11 4.71 -8.57
CA LEU A 7 16.94 5.32 -9.88
C LEU A 7 15.46 5.43 -10.21
N GLU A 8 15.02 6.63 -10.56
CA GLU A 8 13.69 6.90 -11.05
C GLU A 8 13.78 7.37 -12.50
N ILE A 9 13.07 6.69 -13.39
CA ILE A 9 13.08 6.95 -14.83
C ILE A 9 11.69 7.43 -15.23
N ILE A 10 11.63 8.72 -15.59
CA ILE A 10 10.40 9.42 -15.96
C ILE A 10 10.53 9.85 -17.43
N GLY A 11 9.51 9.56 -18.24
CA GLY A 11 9.43 10.00 -19.63
C GLY A 11 8.69 9.02 -20.54
N ASP A 12 8.38 9.48 -21.75
CA ASP A 12 7.57 8.75 -22.73
C ASP A 12 8.32 7.64 -23.45
N ARG A 13 9.65 7.58 -23.30
CA ARG A 13 10.54 6.57 -23.88
C ARG A 13 11.74 6.33 -22.97
N MET A 14 12.23 5.09 -22.97
CA MET A 14 13.52 4.78 -22.37
C MET A 14 14.62 5.46 -23.18
N ASP A 15 15.21 6.52 -22.64
CA ASP A 15 16.32 7.20 -23.30
C ASP A 15 17.62 6.37 -23.15
N PRO A 16 18.59 6.50 -24.09
CA PRO A 16 19.87 5.80 -24.00
C PRO A 16 20.67 6.15 -22.73
N PHE A 17 20.38 7.29 -22.11
CA PHE A 17 21.06 7.73 -20.90
C PHE A 17 20.61 6.93 -19.67
N ALA A 18 19.32 6.64 -19.54
CA ALA A 18 18.76 5.78 -18.50
C ALA A 18 19.29 4.34 -18.64
N GLU A 19 19.44 3.83 -19.87
CA GLU A 19 20.05 2.52 -20.11
C GLU A 19 21.53 2.52 -19.67
N LEU A 20 22.26 3.59 -19.98
CA LEU A 20 23.64 3.77 -19.52
C LEU A 20 23.71 3.81 -17.98
N LEU A 21 22.79 4.51 -17.31
CA LEU A 21 22.74 4.56 -15.85
C LEU A 21 22.46 3.20 -15.23
N LEU A 22 21.49 2.44 -15.75
CA LEU A 22 21.18 1.08 -15.29
C LEU A 22 22.41 0.17 -15.43
N LYS A 23 23.09 0.21 -16.58
CA LYS A 23 24.30 -0.61 -16.81
C LYS A 23 25.47 -0.18 -15.92
N LYS A 24 25.73 1.12 -15.82
CA LYS A 24 26.85 1.68 -15.06
C LYS A 24 26.71 1.44 -13.55
N HIS A 25 25.47 1.42 -13.05
CA HIS A 25 25.16 1.26 -11.63
C HIS A 25 24.51 -0.09 -11.29
N ALA A 26 24.64 -1.09 -12.17
CA ALA A 26 24.00 -2.39 -12.01
C ALA A 26 24.31 -3.06 -10.66
N ASP A 27 25.56 -2.95 -10.21
CA ASP A 27 26.04 -3.56 -8.96
C ASP A 27 25.64 -2.79 -7.69
N THR A 28 25.09 -1.58 -7.82
CA THR A 28 24.75 -0.71 -6.68
C THR A 28 23.27 -0.41 -6.56
N LEU A 29 22.51 -0.49 -7.65
CA LEU A 29 21.07 -0.23 -7.66
C LEU A 29 20.30 -1.26 -6.83
N GLN A 30 19.44 -0.75 -5.98
CA GLN A 30 18.56 -1.52 -5.10
C GLN A 30 17.09 -1.19 -5.35
N GLU A 31 16.79 0.03 -5.79
CA GLU A 31 15.44 0.48 -6.05
C GLU A 31 15.38 1.11 -7.44
N VAL A 32 14.47 0.62 -8.27
CA VAL A 32 14.23 1.16 -9.61
C VAL A 32 12.75 1.43 -9.78
N ARG A 33 12.42 2.66 -10.16
CA ARG A 33 11.04 3.06 -10.53
C ARG A 33 11.04 3.47 -11.99
N VAL A 34 10.16 2.88 -12.79
CA VAL A 34 10.07 3.18 -14.23
C VAL A 34 8.63 3.40 -14.66
N TYR A 35 8.34 4.63 -15.09
CA TYR A 35 7.00 5.05 -15.53
C TYR A 35 6.79 4.83 -17.04
N HIS A 36 7.55 3.91 -17.63
CA HIS A 36 7.56 3.66 -19.07
C HIS A 36 7.15 2.22 -19.41
N ARG A 37 6.46 2.03 -20.55
CA ARG A 37 5.97 0.69 -20.97
C ARG A 37 7.05 -0.17 -21.62
N ASP A 38 7.92 0.43 -22.42
CA ASP A 38 8.94 -0.33 -23.19
C ASP A 38 10.28 -0.46 -22.45
N VAL A 39 10.26 -0.68 -21.14
CA VAL A 39 11.49 -0.99 -20.41
C VAL A 39 11.95 -2.38 -20.82
N PRO A 40 13.16 -2.52 -21.38
CA PRO A 40 13.69 -3.84 -21.68
C PRO A 40 13.91 -4.61 -20.38
N VAL A 41 13.10 -5.64 -20.15
CA VAL A 41 13.19 -6.49 -18.95
C VAL A 41 14.58 -7.11 -18.77
N SER A 42 15.30 -7.33 -19.87
CA SER A 42 16.70 -7.77 -19.88
C SER A 42 17.65 -6.81 -19.13
N LEU A 43 17.36 -5.51 -19.09
CA LEU A 43 18.15 -4.53 -18.33
C LEU A 43 17.88 -4.61 -16.82
N LEU A 44 16.68 -5.02 -16.41
CA LEU A 44 16.36 -5.21 -15.00
C LEU A 44 16.95 -6.53 -14.47
N MET A 45 17.06 -7.54 -15.32
CA MET A 45 17.66 -8.84 -15.01
C MET A 45 19.15 -8.76 -14.63
N VAL A 46 19.86 -7.73 -15.09
CA VAL A 46 21.30 -7.55 -14.79
C VAL A 46 21.57 -6.78 -13.50
N LEU A 47 20.54 -6.52 -12.68
CA LEU A 47 20.64 -5.78 -11.43
C LEU A 47 20.69 -6.75 -10.24
N PRO A 48 21.86 -7.31 -9.87
CA PRO A 48 21.96 -8.38 -8.87
C PRO A 48 21.49 -7.96 -7.47
N ARG A 49 21.42 -6.65 -7.19
CA ARG A 49 21.02 -6.11 -5.88
C ARG A 49 19.64 -5.47 -5.87
N LEU A 50 18.85 -5.61 -6.94
CA LEU A 50 17.51 -5.06 -7.01
C LEU A 50 16.61 -5.68 -5.95
N ARG A 51 16.08 -4.83 -5.07
CA ARG A 51 15.16 -5.19 -3.97
C ARG A 51 13.76 -4.62 -4.17
N SER A 52 13.67 -3.44 -4.77
CA SER A 52 12.40 -2.78 -5.06
C SER A 52 12.29 -2.42 -6.53
N LEU A 53 11.17 -2.82 -7.14
CA LEU A 53 10.82 -2.48 -8.50
C LEU A 53 9.43 -1.85 -8.54
N ALA A 54 9.33 -0.63 -9.07
CA ALA A 54 8.07 -0.05 -9.49
C ALA A 54 8.04 0.06 -11.01
N CYS A 55 7.05 -0.51 -11.69
CA CYS A 55 6.94 -0.41 -13.15
C CYS A 55 5.50 -0.54 -13.64
N LEU A 56 5.27 -0.16 -14.90
CA LEU A 56 4.00 -0.44 -15.58
C LEU A 56 3.84 -1.94 -15.90
N SER A 57 2.60 -2.34 -16.17
CA SER A 57 2.25 -3.72 -16.56
C SER A 57 2.92 -4.09 -17.89
N HIS A 58 3.67 -5.19 -17.92
CA HIS A 58 4.41 -5.60 -19.12
C HIS A 58 4.41 -7.13 -19.31
N LYS A 59 4.26 -7.57 -20.57
CA LYS A 59 4.12 -8.99 -20.92
C LYS A 59 5.34 -9.85 -20.53
N ASP A 60 6.51 -9.22 -20.50
CA ASP A 60 7.78 -9.89 -20.20
C ASP A 60 8.15 -9.88 -18.71
N LEU A 61 7.33 -9.28 -17.82
CA LEU A 61 7.62 -9.29 -16.37
C LEU A 61 7.79 -10.68 -15.79
N ALA A 62 7.18 -11.71 -16.40
CA ALA A 62 7.35 -13.09 -15.97
C ALA A 62 8.82 -13.54 -15.92
N GLN A 63 9.71 -12.91 -16.70
CA GLN A 63 11.15 -13.20 -16.69
C GLN A 63 11.81 -12.76 -15.37
N LEU A 64 11.27 -11.75 -14.69
CA LEU A 64 11.79 -11.24 -13.41
C LEU A 64 11.46 -12.12 -12.21
N SER A 65 10.65 -13.17 -12.40
CA SER A 65 10.24 -14.05 -11.29
C SER A 65 11.40 -14.81 -10.63
N ASN A 66 12.57 -14.85 -11.27
CA ASN A 66 13.79 -15.47 -10.75
C ASN A 66 14.70 -14.48 -9.98
N LEU A 67 14.31 -13.21 -9.85
CA LEU A 67 15.11 -12.22 -9.11
C LEU A 67 14.92 -12.39 -7.60
N GLU A 68 15.58 -13.38 -7.00
CA GLU A 68 15.40 -13.77 -5.59
C GLU A 68 15.56 -12.63 -4.57
N ASN A 69 16.30 -11.56 -4.91
CA ASN A 69 16.50 -10.40 -4.06
C ASN A 69 15.34 -9.39 -4.08
N LEU A 70 14.40 -9.52 -5.01
CA LEU A 70 13.30 -8.58 -5.23
C LEU A 70 12.17 -8.80 -4.21
N ASP A 71 12.24 -8.17 -3.05
CA ASP A 71 11.23 -8.32 -1.99
C ASP A 71 10.03 -7.36 -2.14
N SER A 72 10.16 -6.30 -2.94
CA SER A 72 9.17 -5.25 -3.07
C SER A 72 8.80 -4.99 -4.54
N PHE A 73 7.51 -5.01 -4.83
CA PHE A 73 6.97 -4.74 -6.17
C PHE A 73 5.82 -3.75 -6.12
N GLU A 74 5.84 -2.76 -6.99
CA GLU A 74 4.76 -1.79 -7.19
C GLU A 74 4.36 -1.77 -8.66
N LEU A 75 3.11 -2.12 -8.94
CA LEU A 75 2.56 -1.92 -10.27
C LEU A 75 2.11 -0.46 -10.39
N LEU A 76 2.85 0.31 -11.17
CA LEU A 76 2.49 1.68 -11.49
C LEU A 76 1.30 1.67 -12.46
N TYR A 77 0.58 2.79 -12.46
CA TYR A 77 -0.49 3.02 -13.42
C TYR A 77 -0.26 4.29 -14.21
N ASP A 78 -0.76 4.25 -15.44
CA ASP A 78 -0.72 5.38 -16.35
C ASP A 78 -1.87 6.34 -16.00
N LEU A 79 -1.53 7.57 -15.62
CA LEU A 79 -2.51 8.60 -15.26
C LEU A 79 -3.23 9.16 -16.48
N GLU A 80 -2.64 9.05 -17.66
CA GLU A 80 -3.20 9.62 -18.89
C GLU A 80 -4.27 8.71 -19.50
N GLU A 81 -4.15 7.40 -19.28
CA GLU A 81 -5.11 6.42 -19.71
C GLU A 81 -5.96 5.95 -18.52
N VAL A 82 -7.06 6.66 -18.22
CA VAL A 82 -8.10 6.11 -17.36
C VAL A 82 -8.59 4.81 -18.00
N PRO A 83 -8.33 3.62 -17.42
CA PRO A 83 -8.66 2.38 -18.06
C PRO A 83 -10.17 2.31 -18.22
N LYS A 84 -10.63 2.33 -19.48
CA LYS A 84 -12.05 2.08 -19.81
C LYS A 84 -12.32 0.60 -19.55
N GLU A 85 -12.55 0.24 -18.28
CA GLU A 85 -12.97 -1.07 -17.76
C GLU A 85 -12.15 -2.30 -18.17
N LYS A 86 -11.04 -2.14 -18.90
CA LYS A 86 -10.20 -3.25 -19.37
C LYS A 86 -9.21 -3.69 -18.29
N ASP A 87 -9.04 -5.01 -18.21
CA ASP A 87 -8.10 -5.70 -17.33
C ASP A 87 -6.73 -5.01 -17.31
N VAL A 88 -6.33 -4.52 -16.14
CA VAL A 88 -5.06 -3.77 -15.97
C VAL A 88 -3.85 -4.70 -15.90
N PHE A 89 -4.08 -5.95 -15.48
CA PHE A 89 -3.02 -6.94 -15.42
C PHE A 89 -2.91 -7.67 -16.74
N CYS A 90 -1.81 -7.43 -17.46
CA CYS A 90 -1.50 -8.29 -18.59
C CYS A 90 -1.12 -9.69 -18.08
N PRO A 91 -1.24 -10.75 -18.90
CA PRO A 91 -0.90 -12.11 -18.50
C PRO A 91 0.54 -12.29 -17.98
N GLY A 92 1.48 -11.45 -18.46
CA GLY A 92 2.86 -11.42 -17.99
C GLY A 92 2.99 -11.02 -16.52
N THR A 93 2.28 -9.96 -16.12
CA THR A 93 2.22 -9.46 -14.73
C THR A 93 1.63 -10.52 -13.79
N LEU A 94 0.51 -11.14 -14.17
CA LEU A 94 -0.11 -12.20 -13.36
C LEU A 94 0.82 -13.41 -13.21
N LYS A 95 1.50 -13.81 -14.30
CA LYS A 95 2.46 -14.91 -14.27
C LYS A 95 3.69 -14.58 -13.43
N PHE A 96 4.14 -13.32 -13.42
CA PHE A 96 5.19 -12.83 -12.53
C PHE A 96 4.78 -12.96 -11.07
N LEU A 97 3.65 -12.34 -10.68
CA LEU A 97 3.14 -12.38 -9.31
C LEU A 97 2.98 -13.83 -8.81
N ARG A 98 2.49 -14.73 -9.66
CA ARG A 98 2.35 -16.14 -9.32
C ARG A 98 3.65 -16.89 -9.07
N ARG A 99 4.74 -16.49 -9.74
CA ARG A 99 6.03 -17.19 -9.64
C ARG A 99 6.99 -16.56 -8.65
N ALA A 100 6.84 -15.26 -8.38
CA ALA A 100 7.69 -14.51 -7.48
C ALA A 100 7.31 -14.74 -6.01
N SER A 101 7.53 -15.96 -5.52
CA SER A 101 7.20 -16.39 -4.14
C SER A 101 7.97 -15.66 -3.05
N HIS A 102 9.05 -14.96 -3.41
CA HIS A 102 9.91 -14.19 -2.52
C HIS A 102 9.43 -12.75 -2.29
N LEU A 103 8.40 -12.29 -3.04
CA LEU A 103 7.80 -10.96 -2.84
C LEU A 103 7.12 -10.88 -1.48
N LYS A 104 7.45 -9.84 -0.72
CA LYS A 104 6.89 -9.54 0.60
C LYS A 104 6.01 -8.31 0.59
N ASN A 105 6.42 -7.28 -0.15
CA ASN A 105 5.74 -6.00 -0.22
C ASN A 105 5.17 -5.81 -1.62
N VAL A 106 3.85 -5.74 -1.75
CA VAL A 106 3.19 -5.68 -3.05
C VAL A 106 2.22 -4.52 -3.06
N THR A 107 2.43 -3.58 -3.99
CA THR A 107 1.52 -2.44 -4.24
C THR A 107 0.85 -2.63 -5.58
N LEU A 108 -0.48 -2.65 -5.63
CA LEU A 108 -1.25 -2.92 -6.83
C LEU A 108 -2.43 -1.96 -6.98
N PRO A 109 -2.68 -1.45 -8.19
CA PRO A 109 -3.87 -0.67 -8.46
C PRO A 109 -5.05 -1.59 -8.81
N LEU A 110 -6.21 -1.31 -8.22
CA LEU A 110 -7.44 -2.09 -8.35
C LEU A 110 -8.56 -1.25 -8.96
N TYR A 111 -8.79 -1.49 -10.26
CA TYR A 111 -9.77 -0.77 -11.07
C TYR A 111 -11.12 -1.48 -11.16
N SER A 112 -11.12 -2.81 -11.00
CA SER A 112 -12.30 -3.63 -11.23
C SER A 112 -12.32 -4.85 -10.30
N PRO A 113 -13.51 -5.45 -10.09
CA PRO A 113 -13.61 -6.75 -9.41
C PRO A 113 -12.87 -7.88 -10.15
N ALA A 114 -12.74 -7.81 -11.47
CA ALA A 114 -12.00 -8.80 -12.25
C ALA A 114 -10.51 -8.84 -11.88
N ASN A 115 -9.93 -7.68 -11.57
CA ASN A 115 -8.56 -7.57 -11.06
C ASN A 115 -8.37 -8.38 -9.78
N LEU A 116 -9.29 -8.27 -8.81
CA LEU A 116 -9.23 -9.04 -7.56
C LEU A 116 -9.25 -10.55 -7.80
N LEU A 117 -10.14 -11.03 -8.68
CA LEU A 117 -10.24 -12.45 -9.00
C LEU A 117 -8.97 -12.97 -9.70
N ALA A 118 -8.36 -12.16 -10.57
CA ALA A 118 -7.11 -12.51 -11.22
C ALA A 118 -5.94 -12.58 -10.21
N LEU A 119 -5.90 -11.65 -9.25
CA LEU A 119 -4.90 -11.62 -8.19
C LEU A 119 -5.03 -12.77 -7.21
N SER A 120 -6.26 -13.11 -6.78
CA SER A 120 -6.50 -14.24 -5.87
C SER A 120 -5.93 -15.53 -6.44
N ARG A 121 -6.13 -15.79 -7.73
CA ARG A 121 -5.54 -16.95 -8.43
C ARG A 121 -4.02 -16.89 -8.56
N SER A 122 -3.45 -15.68 -8.55
CA SER A 122 -2.01 -15.48 -8.73
C SER A 122 -1.25 -15.58 -7.41
N PHE A 123 -1.85 -15.22 -6.28
CA PHE A 123 -1.15 -15.15 -5.00
C PHE A 123 -1.13 -16.43 -4.17
N SER A 124 -1.68 -17.54 -4.68
CA SER A 124 -1.82 -18.79 -3.93
C SER A 124 -0.50 -19.38 -3.37
N SER A 125 0.66 -18.97 -3.88
CA SER A 125 1.99 -19.42 -3.44
C SER A 125 2.91 -18.32 -2.92
N VAL A 126 2.42 -17.08 -2.75
CA VAL A 126 3.27 -15.93 -2.39
C VAL A 126 3.09 -15.58 -0.92
N VAL A 127 4.20 -15.39 -0.21
CA VAL A 127 4.20 -14.97 1.20
C VAL A 127 4.20 -13.44 1.26
N VAL A 128 3.06 -12.82 0.96
CA VAL A 128 2.90 -11.38 1.06
C VAL A 128 2.77 -10.99 2.53
N GLU A 129 3.67 -10.10 3.00
CA GLU A 129 3.67 -9.53 4.35
C GLU A 129 3.04 -8.14 4.38
N ALA A 130 3.15 -7.37 3.29
CA ALA A 130 2.53 -6.06 3.12
C ALA A 130 1.83 -5.96 1.77
N LEU A 131 0.55 -5.62 1.79
CA LEU A 131 -0.28 -5.42 0.59
C LEU A 131 -0.84 -3.99 0.61
N ASP A 132 -0.55 -3.22 -0.43
CA ASP A 132 -1.08 -1.87 -0.63
C ASP A 132 -1.92 -1.83 -1.91
N LEU A 133 -3.21 -1.56 -1.75
CA LEU A 133 -4.19 -1.59 -2.82
C LEU A 133 -4.61 -0.16 -3.16
N LYS A 134 -4.27 0.31 -4.36
CA LYS A 134 -4.72 1.61 -4.88
C LYS A 134 -6.09 1.43 -5.53
N CYS A 135 -7.14 1.60 -4.74
CA CYS A 135 -8.52 1.35 -5.16
C CYS A 135 -9.16 2.58 -5.82
N PHE A 136 -9.96 2.35 -6.85
CA PHE A 136 -10.71 3.41 -7.52
C PHE A 136 -12.01 3.75 -6.78
N PRO A 137 -12.58 4.95 -6.96
CA PRO A 137 -13.87 5.29 -6.38
C PRO A 137 -14.96 4.27 -6.76
N GLY A 138 -15.74 3.81 -5.79
CA GLY A 138 -16.78 2.79 -6.01
C GLY A 138 -16.29 1.34 -5.96
N PHE A 139 -15.05 1.10 -5.51
CA PHE A 139 -14.52 -0.24 -5.31
C PHE A 139 -15.39 -1.08 -4.34
N ASN A 140 -15.76 -2.29 -4.75
CA ASN A 140 -16.48 -3.26 -3.91
C ASN A 140 -15.49 -4.14 -3.13
N PHE A 141 -15.66 -4.19 -1.80
CA PHE A 141 -14.79 -4.93 -0.88
C PHE A 141 -15.13 -6.43 -0.75
N GLU A 142 -16.28 -6.91 -1.23
CA GLU A 142 -16.67 -8.32 -1.07
C GLU A 142 -15.61 -9.29 -1.63
N GLY A 143 -15.15 -9.06 -2.86
CA GLY A 143 -14.10 -9.88 -3.47
C GLY A 143 -12.72 -9.72 -2.83
N LEU A 144 -12.49 -8.61 -2.12
CA LEU A 144 -11.25 -8.39 -1.39
C LEU A 144 -11.18 -9.30 -0.15
N ILE A 145 -12.31 -9.48 0.55
CA ILE A 145 -12.39 -10.32 1.75
C ILE A 145 -11.98 -11.77 1.43
N ASP A 146 -12.54 -12.35 0.36
CA ASP A 146 -12.22 -13.71 -0.08
C ASP A 146 -10.75 -13.87 -0.47
N MET A 147 -10.17 -12.83 -1.06
CA MET A 147 -8.76 -12.79 -1.42
C MET A 147 -7.87 -12.69 -0.16
N LEU A 148 -8.27 -11.91 0.83
CA LEU A 148 -7.47 -11.67 2.04
C LEU A 148 -7.20 -12.94 2.86
N HIS A 149 -8.15 -13.89 2.87
CA HIS A 149 -7.95 -15.20 3.52
C HIS A 149 -6.80 -16.02 2.92
N GLN A 150 -6.30 -15.66 1.73
CA GLN A 150 -5.20 -16.35 1.07
C GLN A 150 -3.82 -15.83 1.50
N PHE A 151 -3.77 -14.79 2.35
CA PHE A 151 -2.52 -14.22 2.85
C PHE A 151 -2.37 -14.42 4.36
N PRO A 152 -2.10 -15.64 4.83
CA PRO A 152 -1.96 -15.93 6.26
C PRO A 152 -0.75 -15.22 6.90
N SER A 153 0.17 -14.69 6.09
CA SER A 153 1.35 -13.93 6.54
C SER A 153 1.20 -12.42 6.48
N LEU A 154 0.03 -11.92 6.06
CA LEU A 154 -0.21 -10.49 5.89
C LEU A 154 -0.13 -9.76 7.25
N ARG A 155 0.80 -8.82 7.35
CA ARG A 155 1.02 -7.97 8.53
C ARG A 155 0.53 -6.55 8.30
N THR A 156 0.64 -6.05 7.07
CA THR A 156 0.24 -4.70 6.70
C THR A 156 -0.75 -4.75 5.54
N LEU A 157 -1.92 -4.16 5.74
CA LEU A 157 -2.91 -3.95 4.68
C LEU A 157 -3.16 -2.46 4.53
N SER A 158 -2.95 -1.94 3.32
CA SER A 158 -3.32 -0.58 2.94
C SER A 158 -4.36 -0.64 1.85
N VAL A 159 -5.46 0.09 2.01
CA VAL A 159 -6.54 0.17 1.01
C VAL A 159 -6.89 1.62 0.77
N ASP A 160 -6.59 2.13 -0.43
CA ASP A 160 -6.94 3.49 -0.87
C ASP A 160 -8.41 3.62 -1.28
N ALA A 161 -9.31 3.21 -0.39
CA ALA A 161 -10.74 3.41 -0.52
C ALA A 161 -11.37 3.61 0.86
N GLU A 162 -12.57 4.17 0.85
CA GLU A 162 -13.43 4.25 2.03
C GLU A 162 -13.91 2.83 2.37
N PRO A 163 -13.49 2.25 3.51
CA PRO A 163 -13.86 0.89 3.86
C PRO A 163 -15.34 0.81 4.23
N SER A 164 -16.03 -0.21 3.76
CA SER A 164 -17.40 -0.50 4.22
C SER A 164 -17.39 -1.09 5.63
N ASP A 165 -18.49 -0.92 6.36
CA ASP A 165 -18.68 -1.53 7.68
C ASP A 165 -18.50 -3.05 7.64
N ASP A 166 -19.00 -3.71 6.60
CA ASP A 166 -18.87 -5.16 6.43
C ASP A 166 -17.41 -5.58 6.27
N PHE A 167 -16.61 -4.83 5.50
CA PHE A 167 -15.17 -5.07 5.40
C PHE A 167 -14.46 -4.90 6.74
N LEU A 168 -14.80 -3.86 7.51
CA LEU A 168 -14.22 -3.66 8.85
C LEU A 168 -14.64 -4.78 9.82
N ARG A 169 -15.84 -5.35 9.67
CA ARG A 169 -16.32 -6.49 10.47
C ARG A 169 -15.57 -7.78 10.15
N THR A 170 -15.14 -7.98 8.90
CA THR A 170 -14.39 -9.18 8.53
C THR A 170 -12.94 -9.15 9.00
N ILE A 171 -12.41 -7.99 9.40
CA ILE A 171 -11.05 -7.90 9.98
C ILE A 171 -11.09 -8.33 11.45
N SER A 172 -10.50 -9.49 11.73
CA SER A 172 -10.41 -10.08 13.06
C SER A 172 -9.11 -10.89 13.21
N PRO A 173 -8.70 -11.23 14.44
CA PRO A 173 -7.56 -12.12 14.64
C PRO A 173 -7.80 -13.54 14.11
N VAL A 174 -9.06 -13.91 13.82
CA VAL A 174 -9.40 -15.23 13.26
C VAL A 174 -9.22 -15.24 11.74
N SER A 175 -9.69 -14.21 11.06
CA SER A 175 -9.60 -14.09 9.60
C SER A 175 -8.23 -13.64 9.12
N LEU A 176 -7.57 -12.75 9.86
CA LEU A 176 -6.26 -12.18 9.52
C LEU A 176 -5.32 -12.22 10.75
N PRO A 177 -4.85 -13.42 11.13
CA PRO A 177 -4.18 -13.65 12.42
C PRO A 177 -2.86 -12.92 12.63
N ARG A 178 -2.24 -12.44 11.54
CA ARG A 178 -0.96 -11.73 11.58
C ARG A 178 -1.08 -10.25 11.25
N LEU A 179 -2.27 -9.75 10.97
CA LEU A 179 -2.48 -8.36 10.60
C LEU A 179 -2.20 -7.47 11.82
N ALA A 180 -1.16 -6.65 11.70
CA ALA A 180 -0.72 -5.72 12.73
C ALA A 180 -1.00 -4.27 12.35
N THR A 181 -1.10 -3.98 11.05
CA THR A 181 -1.26 -2.62 10.53
C THR A 181 -2.38 -2.58 9.49
N LEU A 182 -3.34 -1.71 9.71
CA LEU A 182 -4.39 -1.38 8.75
C LEU A 182 -4.31 0.10 8.39
N VAL A 183 -4.15 0.40 7.10
CA VAL A 183 -4.12 1.75 6.54
C VAL A 183 -5.37 1.95 5.68
N VAL A 184 -6.16 2.96 6.03
CA VAL A 184 -7.46 3.24 5.40
C VAL A 184 -7.64 4.73 5.15
N TYR A 185 -8.56 5.04 4.25
CA TYR A 185 -8.88 6.42 3.88
C TYR A 185 -10.31 6.71 4.31
N PRO A 186 -10.54 7.77 5.10
CA PRO A 186 -11.85 8.08 5.62
C PRO A 186 -12.76 8.63 4.51
N PRO A 187 -14.09 8.59 4.71
CA PRO A 187 -15.03 9.30 3.86
C PRO A 187 -14.66 10.77 3.71
N LYS A 188 -15.11 11.42 2.63
CA LYS A 188 -14.92 12.87 2.45
C LYS A 188 -15.61 13.69 3.54
N ASN A 189 -16.72 13.18 4.08
CA ASN A 189 -17.50 13.74 5.18
C ASN A 189 -18.13 12.54 5.93
N PRO A 190 -18.07 12.44 7.28
CA PRO A 190 -17.75 13.49 8.25
C PRO A 190 -16.24 13.70 8.47
N SER A 191 -15.87 14.52 9.47
CA SER A 191 -14.45 14.72 9.84
C SER A 191 -13.79 13.39 10.24
N ILE A 192 -12.47 13.26 10.05
CA ILE A 192 -11.70 12.07 10.47
C ILE A 192 -11.97 11.73 11.94
N HIS A 193 -12.12 12.75 12.77
CA HIS A 193 -12.47 12.61 14.18
C HIS A 193 -13.83 11.94 14.39
N ALA A 194 -14.88 12.43 13.71
CA ALA A 194 -16.21 11.82 13.80
C ALA A 194 -16.21 10.38 13.26
N TRP A 195 -15.51 10.13 12.15
CA TRP A 195 -15.38 8.81 11.56
C TRP A 195 -14.71 7.79 12.51
N LEU A 196 -13.68 8.21 13.23
CA LEU A 196 -13.05 7.40 14.28
C LEU A 196 -14.01 6.98 15.40
N HIS A 197 -15.08 7.74 15.62
CA HIS A 197 -16.12 7.45 16.60
C HIS A 197 -17.29 6.63 16.02
N GLU A 198 -17.25 6.26 14.75
CA GLU A 198 -18.28 5.41 14.18
C GLU A 198 -18.26 4.01 14.83
N PRO A 199 -19.44 3.40 15.04
CA PRO A 199 -19.54 2.09 15.69
C PRO A 199 -18.66 1.03 15.04
N ALA A 200 -18.57 0.98 13.71
CA ALA A 200 -17.77 -0.02 13.00
C ALA A 200 -16.27 0.08 13.29
N ILE A 201 -15.72 1.30 13.41
CA ILE A 201 -14.31 1.54 13.75
C ILE A 201 -14.04 1.20 15.22
N GLN A 202 -14.93 1.59 16.12
CA GLN A 202 -14.81 1.25 17.54
C GLN A 202 -14.86 -0.27 17.75
N ASP A 203 -15.82 -0.93 17.10
CA ASP A 203 -15.98 -2.37 17.12
C ASP A 203 -14.73 -3.09 16.55
N LEU A 204 -14.13 -2.57 15.47
CA LEU A 204 -12.88 -3.08 14.91
C LEU A 204 -11.75 -3.04 15.95
N LEU A 205 -11.54 -1.89 16.61
CA LEU A 205 -10.45 -1.70 17.56
C LEU A 205 -10.65 -2.53 18.83
N ILE A 206 -11.89 -2.70 19.30
CA ILE A 206 -12.22 -3.56 20.44
C ILE A 206 -11.92 -5.03 20.11
N ARG A 207 -12.29 -5.50 18.91
CA ARG A 207 -12.01 -6.88 18.48
C ARG A 207 -10.53 -7.14 18.21
N ASN A 208 -9.75 -6.10 17.89
CA ASN A 208 -8.36 -6.22 17.47
C ASN A 208 -7.46 -5.28 18.32
N PRO A 209 -7.23 -5.60 19.61
CA PRO A 209 -6.52 -4.69 20.51
C PRO A 209 -5.06 -4.43 20.12
N ASP A 210 -4.43 -5.34 19.36
CA ASP A 210 -3.05 -5.20 18.88
C ASP A 210 -2.94 -4.55 17.49
N LEU A 211 -4.06 -4.20 16.85
CA LEU A 211 -4.09 -3.62 15.51
C LEU A 211 -3.75 -2.12 15.55
N HIS A 212 -2.74 -1.72 14.78
CA HIS A 212 -2.44 -0.33 14.51
C HIS A 212 -3.25 0.18 13.32
N LEU A 213 -4.23 1.04 13.60
CA LEU A 213 -5.04 1.72 12.59
C LEU A 213 -4.40 3.05 12.20
N PHE A 214 -4.11 3.21 10.90
CA PHE A 214 -3.61 4.44 10.29
C PHE A 214 -4.65 5.03 9.35
N ILE A 215 -4.88 6.33 9.49
CA ILE A 215 -5.87 7.04 8.68
C ILE A 215 -5.16 8.07 7.82
N HIS A 216 -5.22 7.89 6.51
CA HIS A 216 -4.65 8.83 5.55
C HIS A 216 -5.69 9.86 5.14
N ASN A 217 -5.35 11.15 5.30
CA ASN A 217 -6.18 12.21 4.79
C ASN A 217 -5.91 12.39 3.30
N ARG A 218 -6.93 12.31 2.44
CA ARG A 218 -6.75 12.54 0.99
C ARG A 218 -6.32 13.99 0.67
N ARG A 219 -6.63 14.95 1.53
CA ARG A 219 -6.34 16.38 1.32
C ARG A 219 -4.94 16.77 1.78
N SER A 220 -4.39 16.06 2.75
CA SER A 220 -3.06 16.31 3.31
C SER A 220 -2.32 14.99 3.32
N ARG A 221 -1.13 14.90 2.72
CA ARG A 221 -0.26 13.70 2.84
C ARG A 221 0.14 13.35 4.29
N GLU A 222 -0.38 14.09 5.26
CA GLU A 222 -0.30 13.82 6.69
C GLU A 222 -1.09 12.57 7.07
N VAL A 223 -0.44 11.76 7.90
CA VAL A 223 -1.01 10.55 8.50
C VAL A 223 -1.47 10.89 9.90
N TYR A 224 -2.76 10.70 10.17
CA TYR A 224 -3.32 10.96 11.49
C TYR A 224 -3.31 9.68 12.32
N ALA A 225 -2.52 9.73 13.38
CA ALA A 225 -2.52 8.78 14.47
C ALA A 225 -3.53 9.25 15.52
N CYS A 226 -4.67 8.55 15.67
CA CYS A 226 -5.64 8.97 16.67
C CYS A 226 -5.17 8.65 18.09
N LEU A 227 -4.75 9.70 18.80
CA LEU A 227 -4.78 9.78 20.25
C LEU A 227 -5.86 10.80 20.61
N CYS A 228 -7.14 10.40 20.68
CA CYS A 228 -8.21 11.35 21.03
C CYS A 228 -8.20 11.71 22.53
N VAL A 229 -7.09 12.31 22.99
CA VAL A 229 -6.98 13.01 24.27
C VAL A 229 -8.09 14.08 24.40
N TRP A 230 -8.63 14.57 23.28
CA TRP A 230 -9.75 15.53 23.25
C TRP A 230 -11.11 14.90 23.62
N CYS A 231 -11.41 13.67 23.20
CA CYS A 231 -12.63 12.97 23.64
C CYS A 231 -12.51 12.50 25.10
N CYS A 232 -11.34 12.03 25.54
CA CYS A 232 -11.07 11.72 26.95
C CYS A 232 -11.20 12.96 27.88
N ARG A 233 -11.26 14.20 27.36
CA ARG A 233 -11.42 15.43 28.16
C ARG A 233 -12.86 15.92 28.29
N GLY A 234 -13.85 15.27 27.67
CA GLY A 234 -15.27 15.58 27.87
C GLY A 234 -15.69 17.01 27.49
N ARG A 235 -14.86 17.76 26.75
CA ARG A 235 -15.24 19.09 26.27
C ARG A 235 -15.88 18.95 24.91
N ARG A 236 -17.18 19.25 24.83
CA ARG A 236 -17.88 19.59 23.59
C ARG A 236 -17.35 20.91 23.05
N SER A 237 -16.09 20.96 22.62
CA SER A 237 -15.63 22.07 21.77
C SER A 237 -16.12 21.80 20.36
N SER A 238 -16.74 22.80 19.74
CA SER A 238 -17.25 22.75 18.37
C SER A 238 -16.22 22.19 17.38
N GLU A 239 -16.67 21.40 16.40
CA GLU A 239 -15.86 20.67 15.40
C GLU A 239 -14.76 21.48 14.70
N ALA A 240 -14.87 22.82 14.69
CA ALA A 240 -13.94 23.72 14.01
C ALA A 240 -12.49 23.73 14.56
N ASP A 241 -12.26 23.32 15.82
CA ASP A 241 -10.94 23.42 16.45
C ASP A 241 -10.05 22.17 16.29
N CYS A 242 -10.60 21.03 15.87
CA CYS A 242 -9.89 19.73 15.97
C CYS A 242 -8.92 19.44 14.80
N SER A 243 -8.98 20.19 13.70
CA SER A 243 -8.30 19.87 12.44
C SER A 243 -6.91 20.50 12.25
N LYS A 244 -6.37 21.21 13.26
CA LYS A 244 -5.24 22.14 13.06
C LYS A 244 -3.96 21.89 13.88
N GLN A 245 -3.79 20.78 14.60
CA GLN A 245 -2.58 20.60 15.43
C GLN A 245 -1.81 19.28 15.15
N PRO A 246 -0.50 19.37 14.83
CA PRO A 246 0.38 18.21 14.69
C PRO A 246 0.80 17.62 16.06
N VAL A 247 1.09 16.31 16.06
CA VAL A 247 1.16 15.39 17.21
C VAL A 247 2.33 15.64 18.20
N SER A 248 3.17 16.66 18.02
CA SER A 248 4.51 16.70 18.65
C SER A 248 4.60 17.10 20.12
N SER A 249 3.52 17.24 20.92
CA SER A 249 3.67 17.86 22.26
C SER A 249 2.67 17.49 23.37
N HIS A 250 2.30 16.21 23.61
CA HIS A 250 1.35 15.90 24.71
C HIS A 250 1.83 14.86 25.75
N LYS A 251 1.76 15.23 27.05
CA LYS A 251 2.04 14.37 28.23
C LYS A 251 0.82 13.50 28.60
N ARG A 252 1.07 12.24 28.96
CA ARG A 252 0.07 11.23 29.37
C ARG A 252 -0.67 11.60 30.68
N LYS A 253 -1.98 11.29 30.73
CA LYS A 253 -2.78 11.15 31.96
C LYS A 253 -3.09 9.67 32.17
N ALA A 254 -2.98 9.17 33.41
CA ALA A 254 -3.29 7.78 33.75
C ALA A 254 -4.81 7.53 33.63
N GLY A 255 -5.20 6.40 33.00
CA GLY A 255 -6.60 5.95 32.90
C GLY A 255 -7.28 6.06 31.53
N CYS A 256 -6.61 6.54 30.48
CA CYS A 256 -7.14 6.55 29.12
C CYS A 256 -6.40 5.45 28.33
N ASN A 257 -7.13 4.45 27.79
CA ASN A 257 -6.61 3.39 26.92
C ASN A 257 -6.29 3.97 25.53
N CYS A 258 -5.36 4.93 25.50
CA CYS A 258 -4.82 5.47 24.28
C CYS A 258 -3.86 4.44 23.67
N PHE A 259 -4.29 3.78 22.60
CA PHE A 259 -3.44 2.92 21.77
C PHE A 259 -2.21 3.71 21.27
N GLN A 260 -1.04 3.09 21.31
CA GLN A 260 0.14 3.66 20.68
C GLN A 260 -0.02 3.58 19.16
N VAL A 261 0.20 4.69 18.48
CA VAL A 261 0.24 4.72 17.02
C VAL A 261 1.59 5.28 16.62
N ALA A 262 2.32 4.53 15.81
CA ALA A 262 3.57 4.97 15.21
C ALA A 262 3.25 6.03 14.14
N VAL A 263 4.13 7.01 13.94
CA VAL A 263 4.07 7.88 12.76
C VAL A 263 4.84 7.15 11.66
N SER A 264 4.25 6.99 10.48
CA SER A 264 4.94 6.37 9.34
C SER A 264 6.20 7.19 9.02
N PRO A 265 7.38 6.57 8.82
CA PRO A 265 8.55 7.31 8.38
C PRO A 265 8.25 7.87 6.99
N SER A 266 8.08 9.19 6.92
CA SER A 266 8.16 9.92 5.66
C SER A 266 9.42 9.45 4.92
N GLN A 267 9.28 9.06 3.65
CA GLN A 267 10.43 8.87 2.78
C GLN A 267 11.39 10.05 2.95
N PRO A 268 12.70 9.82 3.05
CA PRO A 268 13.66 10.91 3.13
C PRO A 268 13.51 11.76 1.87
N THR A 269 13.13 13.02 2.06
CA THR A 269 13.38 14.07 1.08
C THR A 269 14.88 14.35 1.14
N ASP A 270 15.64 13.66 0.31
CA ASP A 270 17.00 14.06 -0.08
C ASP A 270 16.93 14.80 -1.43
#